data_AF-A0A6I5X2Z5-F1
#
_entry.id   AF-A0A6I5X2Z5-F1
#
_cell.length_a   1.000
_cell.length_b   1.000
_cell.length_c   1.000
_cell.angle_alpha   90.00
_cell.angle_beta   90.00
_cell.angle_gamma   90.00
#
_symmetry.space_group_name_H-M   'P 1'
#
loop_
_entity.id
_entity.type
_entity.pdbx_description
1 polymer ?
#
loop_
_entity_poly.entity_id
_entity_poly.type
_entity_poly.pdbx_seq_one_letter_code
_entity_poly.pdbx_strand_id
1 'polypeptide(L)'
;MTGDMTSVPLRAKDRWTSARMQQGRVLLDTDWNLDLDGPARDARQLAADAIGPAGVPIGSTAFQVSLVGGALQVGAGTMWVDGLLARNPADLSYADQPQISPLPTTGTWVVYLDVFPEEVQAAEDPAELLDPALDGIDTTTRTRVGWRVRVAAAETPTCGGATFPAALSTGLLDVVRNAAPVNPDPCAPPDDPRTQLPDGLLRIEVLDAGTEATARFGWSYANGSDAVAATVAGTAVTLAPSRSVTFQPGDLAEVSTLARREDRVDHGPLFTVATVTPQAGATSSRSVPRAR
;
A
#
# COMPACT_ATOMS: atom_id res chain seq x y z
N MET A 1 2.01 -1.70 2.93
CA MET A 1 0.74 -2.21 3.48
C MET A 1 -0.05 -1.00 3.91
N THR A 2 -1.28 -0.92 3.44
CA THR A 2 -2.17 0.23 3.61
C THR A 2 -3.43 -0.25 4.32
N GLY A 3 -3.27 -0.78 5.53
CA GLY A 3 -4.37 -1.35 6.30
C GLY A 3 -3.85 -2.22 7.42
N ASP A 4 -4.68 -2.42 8.44
CA ASP A 4 -4.44 -3.40 9.48
C ASP A 4 -5.33 -4.61 9.21
N MET A 5 -4.72 -5.62 8.59
CA MET A 5 -5.41 -6.82 8.16
C MET A 5 -4.74 -8.03 8.81
N THR A 6 -5.54 -8.95 9.33
CA THR A 6 -4.97 -10.17 9.90
C THR A 6 -4.25 -10.98 8.83
N SER A 7 -3.02 -11.39 9.16
CA SER A 7 -2.17 -12.15 8.26
C SER A 7 -2.80 -13.49 7.89
N VAL A 8 -2.88 -13.76 6.58
CA VAL A 8 -3.28 -15.06 6.05
C VAL A 8 -2.03 -15.88 5.73
N PRO A 9 -1.87 -17.10 6.28
CA PRO A 9 -0.70 -17.94 6.04
C PRO A 9 -0.77 -18.62 4.66
N LEU A 10 -0.55 -17.85 3.59
CA LEU A 10 -0.40 -18.35 2.22
C LEU A 10 1.08 -18.42 1.83
N ARG A 11 1.92 -19.06 2.66
CA ARG A 11 3.34 -19.24 2.31
C ARG A 11 3.44 -20.16 1.09
N ALA A 12 4.54 -20.06 0.35
CA ALA A 12 4.76 -20.89 -0.85
C ALA A 12 4.66 -22.41 -0.61
N LYS A 13 4.92 -22.87 0.62
CA LYS A 13 4.77 -24.29 1.02
C LYS A 13 3.37 -24.67 1.49
N ASP A 14 2.55 -23.68 1.85
CA ASP A 14 1.24 -23.88 2.43
C ASP A 14 0.22 -24.17 1.32
N ARG A 15 -0.62 -25.19 1.54
CA ARG A 15 -1.56 -25.71 0.53
C ARG A 15 -3.02 -25.40 0.87
N TRP A 16 -3.25 -24.36 1.66
CA TRP A 16 -4.61 -23.89 1.97
C TRP A 16 -5.22 -23.24 0.73
N THR A 17 -6.50 -23.51 0.48
CA THR A 17 -7.26 -22.99 -0.68
C THR A 17 -8.46 -22.13 -0.27
N SER A 18 -9.04 -22.40 0.91
CA SER A 18 -10.22 -21.71 1.42
C SER A 18 -10.42 -21.99 2.92
N ALA A 19 -11.14 -21.08 3.59
CA ALA A 19 -11.77 -21.26 4.88
C ALA A 19 -13.23 -21.70 4.70
N ARG A 20 -13.80 -22.39 5.69
CA ARG A 20 -15.20 -22.84 5.66
C ARG A 20 -15.82 -22.62 7.02
N MET A 21 -16.95 -21.91 7.05
CA MET A 21 -17.72 -21.69 8.26
C MET A 21 -18.15 -23.02 8.88
N GLN A 22 -17.78 -23.23 10.15
CA GLN A 22 -18.32 -24.30 10.97
C GLN A 22 -19.59 -23.84 11.68
N GLN A 23 -20.59 -24.71 11.75
CA GLN A 23 -21.85 -24.39 12.41
C GLN A 23 -21.63 -23.99 13.87
N GLY A 24 -22.15 -22.81 14.26
CA GLY A 24 -22.11 -22.31 15.64
C GLY A 24 -20.75 -21.78 16.11
N ARG A 25 -19.78 -21.58 15.20
CA ARG A 25 -18.49 -20.97 15.51
C ARG A 25 -18.47 -19.48 15.16
N VAL A 26 -17.57 -18.75 15.80
CA VAL A 26 -17.32 -17.32 15.56
C VAL A 26 -16.61 -17.16 14.22
N LEU A 27 -16.97 -16.14 13.46
CA LEU A 27 -16.28 -15.75 12.23
C LEU A 27 -15.08 -14.86 12.57
N LEU A 28 -13.93 -15.19 12.01
CA LEU A 28 -12.74 -14.35 12.07
C LEU A 28 -12.51 -13.68 10.72
N ASP A 29 -11.98 -12.46 10.75
CA ASP A 29 -11.53 -11.72 9.57
C ASP A 29 -10.43 -12.50 8.81
N THR A 30 -9.59 -13.26 9.53
CA THR A 30 -8.58 -14.14 8.93
C THR A 30 -9.19 -15.16 7.98
N ASP A 31 -10.34 -15.73 8.35
CA ASP A 31 -11.05 -16.72 7.53
C ASP A 31 -11.62 -16.07 6.26
N TRP A 32 -12.20 -14.87 6.41
CA TRP A 32 -12.67 -14.07 5.28
C TRP A 32 -11.54 -13.72 4.31
N ASN A 33 -10.41 -13.24 4.82
CA ASN A 33 -9.25 -12.88 4.01
C ASN A 33 -8.65 -14.12 3.31
N LEU A 34 -8.62 -15.29 3.97
CA LEU A 34 -8.17 -16.55 3.35
C LEU A 34 -9.03 -16.95 2.14
N ASP A 35 -10.35 -16.77 2.25
CA ASP A 35 -11.29 -17.07 1.16
C ASP A 35 -11.18 -16.11 -0.03
N LEU A 36 -10.61 -14.91 0.16
CA LEU A 36 -10.30 -13.97 -0.92
C LEU A 36 -8.93 -14.24 -1.54
N ASP A 37 -7.90 -14.34 -0.69
CA ASP A 37 -6.50 -14.38 -1.14
C ASP A 37 -6.10 -15.76 -1.68
N GLY A 38 -6.67 -16.85 -1.17
CA GLY A 38 -6.40 -18.21 -1.63
C GLY A 38 -6.73 -18.40 -3.11
N PRO A 39 -7.99 -18.17 -3.52
CA PRO A 39 -8.39 -18.24 -4.92
C PRO A 39 -7.64 -17.23 -5.81
N ALA A 40 -7.35 -16.02 -5.33
CA ALA A 40 -6.59 -15.02 -6.09
C ALA A 40 -5.14 -15.47 -6.37
N ARG A 41 -4.45 -16.05 -5.38
CA ARG A 41 -3.12 -16.66 -5.54
C ARG A 41 -3.16 -17.78 -6.58
N ASP A 42 -4.12 -18.69 -6.46
CA ASP A 42 -4.22 -19.85 -7.35
C ASP A 42 -4.59 -19.42 -8.79
N ALA A 43 -5.42 -18.39 -8.96
CA ALA A 43 -5.74 -17.81 -10.26
C ALA A 43 -4.52 -17.13 -10.91
N ARG A 44 -3.72 -16.40 -10.13
CA ARG A 44 -2.45 -15.82 -10.62
C ARG A 44 -1.48 -16.91 -11.06
N GLN A 45 -1.31 -17.95 -10.25
CA GLN A 45 -0.45 -19.09 -10.58
C GLN A 45 -0.92 -19.79 -11.87
N LEU A 46 -2.22 -20.08 -11.97
CA LEU A 46 -2.79 -20.68 -13.18
C LEU A 46 -2.53 -19.82 -14.42
N ALA A 47 -2.71 -18.50 -14.32
CA ALA A 47 -2.45 -17.59 -15.43
C ALA A 47 -0.96 -17.59 -15.84
N ALA A 48 -0.05 -17.56 -14.85
CA ALA A 48 1.38 -17.64 -15.10
C ALA A 48 1.79 -18.97 -15.76
N ASP A 49 1.23 -20.09 -15.31
CA ASP A 49 1.53 -21.42 -15.86
C ASP A 49 0.96 -21.63 -17.27
N ALA A 50 -0.24 -21.10 -17.55
CA ALA A 50 -0.92 -21.28 -18.83
C ALA A 50 -0.44 -20.31 -19.92
N ILE A 51 -0.11 -19.06 -19.56
CA ILE A 51 0.26 -17.99 -20.49
C ILE A 51 1.79 -17.84 -20.58
N GLY A 52 2.50 -18.13 -19.49
CA GLY A 52 3.92 -17.85 -19.33
C GLY A 52 4.19 -16.49 -18.66
N PRO A 53 5.42 -15.96 -18.76
CA PRO A 53 5.84 -14.76 -18.03
C PRO A 53 5.07 -13.49 -18.45
N ALA A 54 4.62 -13.41 -19.71
CA ALA A 54 3.76 -12.34 -20.20
C ALA A 54 2.97 -12.77 -21.44
N GLY A 55 1.76 -12.23 -21.62
CA GLY A 55 0.95 -12.51 -22.81
C GLY A 55 -0.26 -11.60 -23.00
N VAL A 56 -0.75 -11.52 -24.24
CA VAL A 56 -1.95 -10.77 -24.65
C VAL A 56 -2.91 -11.71 -25.40
N PRO A 57 -4.21 -11.39 -25.48
CA PRO A 57 -5.13 -12.16 -26.32
C PRO A 57 -4.66 -12.20 -27.78
N ILE A 58 -4.90 -13.33 -28.45
CA ILE A 58 -4.50 -13.47 -29.86
C ILE A 58 -5.16 -12.39 -30.72
N GLY A 59 -4.36 -11.72 -31.55
CA GLY A 59 -4.82 -10.60 -32.39
C GLY A 59 -5.02 -9.27 -31.66
N SER A 60 -4.77 -9.22 -30.34
CA SER A 60 -4.79 -7.97 -29.59
C SER A 60 -3.50 -7.17 -29.78
N THR A 61 -3.63 -5.85 -29.82
CA THR A 61 -2.52 -4.87 -29.77
C THR A 61 -2.38 -4.26 -28.37
N ALA A 62 -2.85 -4.95 -27.33
CA ALA A 62 -2.82 -4.48 -25.95
C ALA A 62 -1.39 -4.12 -25.54
N PHE A 63 -1.22 -2.92 -24.97
CA PHE A 63 0.08 -2.39 -24.53
C PHE A 63 1.13 -2.31 -25.65
N GLN A 64 0.73 -2.42 -26.91
CA GLN A 64 1.66 -2.21 -28.03
C GLN A 64 2.17 -0.78 -27.97
N VAL A 65 3.49 -0.64 -28.02
CA VAL A 65 4.15 0.66 -28.03
C VAL A 65 4.45 1.07 -29.47
N SER A 66 4.15 2.32 -29.81
CA SER A 66 4.45 2.89 -31.12
C SER A 66 4.92 4.33 -31.01
N LEU A 67 5.63 4.84 -32.02
CA LEU A 67 6.06 6.23 -32.08
C LEU A 67 5.24 6.95 -33.16
N VAL A 68 4.39 7.88 -32.76
CA VAL A 68 3.51 8.64 -33.66
C VAL A 68 3.82 10.13 -33.48
N GLY A 69 4.30 10.78 -34.55
CA GLY A 69 4.65 12.20 -34.50
C GLY A 69 5.73 12.54 -33.47
N GLY A 70 6.60 11.58 -33.13
CA GLY A 70 7.63 11.74 -32.09
C GLY A 70 7.15 11.53 -30.65
N ALA A 71 5.85 11.25 -30.45
CA ALA A 71 5.29 10.88 -29.15
C ALA A 71 5.16 9.36 -29.03
N LEU A 72 5.58 8.81 -27.89
CA LEU A 72 5.43 7.40 -27.58
C LEU A 72 3.98 7.12 -27.18
N GLN A 73 3.31 6.21 -27.88
CA GLN A 73 1.91 5.83 -27.66
C GLN A 73 1.83 4.41 -27.10
N VAL A 74 0.85 4.17 -26.23
CA VAL A 74 0.57 2.89 -25.58
C VAL A 74 -0.85 2.45 -25.93
N GLY A 75 -0.97 1.27 -26.54
CA GLY A 75 -2.26 0.71 -26.95
C GLY A 75 -3.15 0.25 -25.78
N ALA A 76 -4.46 0.43 -25.93
CA ALA A 76 -5.50 -0.07 -25.04
C ALA A 76 -5.57 -1.61 -25.06
N GLY A 77 -6.02 -2.19 -23.95
CA GLY A 77 -6.37 -3.59 -23.85
C GLY A 77 -5.91 -4.23 -22.54
N THR A 78 -5.76 -5.55 -22.57
CA THR A 78 -5.39 -6.33 -21.40
C THR A 78 -4.14 -7.16 -21.67
N MET A 79 -3.22 -7.19 -20.71
CA MET A 79 -1.99 -7.98 -20.78
C MET A 79 -1.77 -8.69 -19.45
N TRP A 80 -1.41 -9.97 -19.50
CA TRP A 80 -0.94 -10.71 -18.34
C TRP A 80 0.57 -10.53 -18.21
N VAL A 81 1.03 -10.26 -17.00
CA VAL A 81 2.45 -10.24 -16.61
C VAL A 81 2.58 -10.95 -15.28
N ASP A 82 3.33 -12.04 -15.22
CA ASP A 82 3.47 -12.88 -14.01
C ASP A 82 2.11 -13.26 -13.38
N GLY A 83 1.14 -13.59 -14.24
CA GLY A 83 -0.23 -13.93 -13.88
C GLY A 83 -1.11 -12.74 -13.44
N LEU A 84 -0.56 -11.55 -13.24
CA LEU A 84 -1.33 -10.32 -12.96
C LEU A 84 -1.91 -9.76 -14.26
N LEU A 85 -3.19 -9.35 -14.22
CA LEU A 85 -3.89 -8.83 -15.38
C LEU A 85 -3.90 -7.30 -15.38
N ALA A 86 -3.00 -6.69 -16.15
CA ALA A 86 -3.00 -5.26 -16.41
C ALA A 86 -4.13 -4.89 -17.38
N ARG A 87 -4.84 -3.79 -17.10
CA ARG A 87 -5.98 -3.30 -17.89
C ARG A 87 -5.77 -1.84 -18.25
N ASN A 88 -5.63 -1.56 -19.53
CA ASN A 88 -5.58 -0.21 -20.09
C ASN A 88 -6.88 0.08 -20.88
N PRO A 89 -7.77 0.95 -20.41
CA PRO A 89 -9.10 1.13 -21.02
C PRO A 89 -9.07 1.91 -22.35
N ALA A 90 -8.03 2.70 -22.62
CA ALA A 90 -7.94 3.54 -23.81
C ALA A 90 -6.50 3.69 -24.28
N ASP A 91 -6.30 4.04 -25.56
CA ASP A 91 -4.98 4.42 -26.05
C ASP A 91 -4.56 5.71 -25.33
N LEU A 92 -3.29 5.81 -24.93
CA LEU A 92 -2.75 7.02 -24.33
C LEU A 92 -1.32 7.30 -24.79
N SER A 93 -0.95 8.58 -24.73
CA SER A 93 0.45 8.97 -24.82
C SER A 93 1.17 8.52 -23.56
N TYR A 94 2.43 8.08 -23.70
CA TYR A 94 3.30 7.79 -22.56
C TYR A 94 3.31 8.92 -21.54
N ALA A 95 3.29 10.18 -22.01
CA ALA A 95 3.34 11.38 -21.19
C ALA A 95 2.03 11.67 -20.41
N ASP A 96 0.92 11.04 -20.80
CA ASP A 96 -0.37 11.22 -20.12
C ASP A 96 -0.52 10.29 -18.90
N GLN A 97 0.43 9.36 -18.69
CA GLN A 97 0.48 8.54 -17.48
C GLN A 97 0.71 9.44 -16.25
N PRO A 98 -0.08 9.29 -15.16
CA PRO A 98 0.10 10.09 -13.95
C PRO A 98 1.50 9.90 -13.34
N GLN A 99 2.16 11.01 -13.02
CA GLN A 99 3.47 11.08 -12.35
C GLN A 99 4.63 10.39 -13.10
N ILE A 100 4.48 10.10 -14.40
CA ILE A 100 5.55 9.48 -15.18
C ILE A 100 6.71 10.44 -15.43
N SER A 101 7.94 9.91 -15.33
CA SER A 101 9.13 10.67 -15.73
C SER A 101 9.16 10.91 -17.25
N PRO A 102 9.57 12.11 -17.72
CA PRO A 102 9.60 12.43 -19.13
C PRO A 102 10.58 11.52 -19.89
N LEU A 103 10.31 11.32 -21.17
CA LEU A 103 11.19 10.50 -22.01
C LEU A 103 12.58 11.14 -22.13
N PRO A 104 13.66 10.35 -22.02
CA PRO A 104 15.02 10.81 -22.29
C PRO A 104 15.16 11.30 -23.74
N THR A 105 15.93 12.36 -23.94
CA THR A 105 16.17 12.95 -25.27
C THR A 105 17.36 12.35 -26.01
N THR A 106 18.22 11.60 -25.31
CA THR A 106 19.45 11.00 -25.86
C THR A 106 19.71 9.63 -25.24
N GLY A 107 20.51 8.81 -25.90
CA GLY A 107 20.88 7.47 -25.45
C GLY A 107 19.97 6.37 -26.00
N THR A 108 20.31 5.12 -25.67
CA THR A 108 19.52 3.93 -26.02
C THR A 108 18.74 3.46 -24.81
N TRP A 109 17.45 3.22 -25.02
CA TRP A 109 16.50 2.91 -23.96
C TRP A 109 15.59 1.77 -24.38
N VAL A 110 15.18 0.97 -23.40
CA VAL A 110 14.15 -0.06 -23.56
C VAL A 110 12.90 0.39 -22.84
N VAL A 111 11.77 0.29 -23.53
CA VAL A 111 10.44 0.53 -22.96
C VAL A 111 9.94 -0.80 -22.37
N TYR A 112 9.44 -0.75 -21.14
CA TYR A 112 8.93 -1.94 -20.46
C TYR A 112 7.63 -1.64 -19.72
N LEU A 113 6.83 -2.68 -19.50
CA LEU A 113 5.63 -2.63 -18.69
C LEU A 113 5.95 -3.17 -17.29
N ASP A 114 5.77 -2.31 -16.29
CA ASP A 114 5.82 -2.65 -14.87
C ASP A 114 4.39 -2.93 -14.41
N VAL A 115 4.12 -4.11 -13.87
CA VAL A 115 2.80 -4.54 -13.39
C VAL A 115 2.93 -5.03 -11.95
N PHE A 116 2.05 -4.57 -11.08
CA PHE A 116 2.18 -4.79 -9.65
C PHE A 116 0.82 -4.82 -8.95
N PRO A 117 0.71 -5.53 -7.82
CA PRO A 117 -0.43 -5.39 -6.93
C PRO A 117 -0.35 -4.03 -6.22
N GLU A 118 -1.47 -3.35 -6.10
CA GLU A 118 -1.62 -2.07 -5.43
C GLU A 118 -2.75 -2.20 -4.41
N GLU A 119 -2.53 -1.65 -3.23
CA GLU A 119 -3.51 -1.60 -2.14
C GLU A 119 -3.94 -0.15 -1.93
N VAL A 120 -5.25 0.07 -1.91
CA VAL A 120 -5.88 1.40 -1.87
C VAL A 120 -6.77 1.50 -0.64
N GLN A 121 -6.57 2.56 0.13
CA GLN A 121 -7.38 2.91 1.29
C GLN A 121 -8.52 3.85 0.97
N ALA A 122 -9.56 3.82 1.81
CA ALA A 122 -10.67 4.75 1.71
C ALA A 122 -10.24 6.23 1.85
N ALA A 123 -9.15 6.52 2.58
CA ALA A 123 -8.59 7.87 2.65
C ALA A 123 -8.00 8.37 1.32
N GLU A 124 -7.57 7.45 0.44
CA GLU A 124 -6.99 7.78 -0.86
C GLU A 124 -8.07 7.92 -1.95
N ASP A 125 -9.17 7.15 -1.86
CA ASP A 125 -10.33 7.24 -2.76
C ASP A 125 -11.67 7.19 -1.99
N PRO A 126 -12.01 8.27 -1.25
CA PRO A 126 -13.19 8.26 -0.38
C PRO A 126 -14.50 8.25 -1.15
N ALA A 127 -14.53 8.72 -2.40
CA ALA A 127 -15.75 8.80 -3.19
C ALA A 127 -16.22 7.41 -3.66
N GLU A 128 -15.28 6.53 -3.99
CA GLU A 128 -15.58 5.18 -4.47
C GLU A 128 -15.61 4.13 -3.34
N LEU A 129 -14.84 4.34 -2.26
CA LEU A 129 -14.63 3.30 -1.25
C LEU A 129 -15.46 3.45 0.03
N LEU A 130 -15.86 4.67 0.41
CA LEU A 130 -16.68 4.88 1.60
C LEU A 130 -18.16 4.75 1.27
N ASP A 131 -18.89 3.99 2.09
CA ASP A 131 -20.35 4.04 2.10
C ASP A 131 -20.81 5.37 2.73
N PRO A 132 -21.53 6.24 2.01
CA PRO A 132 -22.02 7.51 2.56
C PRO A 132 -22.89 7.33 3.81
N ALA A 133 -23.52 6.16 4.01
CA ALA A 133 -24.34 5.86 5.17
C ALA A 133 -23.51 5.57 6.45
N LEU A 134 -22.22 5.28 6.32
CA LEU A 134 -21.34 4.95 7.44
C LEU A 134 -20.54 6.15 7.97
N ASP A 135 -20.87 7.38 7.56
CA ASP A 135 -20.32 8.64 8.10
C ASP A 135 -18.79 8.67 8.15
N GLY A 136 -18.15 8.14 7.09
CA GLY A 136 -16.69 8.15 6.94
C GLY A 136 -15.95 7.02 7.66
N ILE A 137 -16.65 6.02 8.19
CA ILE A 137 -16.01 4.81 8.74
C ILE A 137 -15.44 3.98 7.60
N ASP A 138 -14.12 3.76 7.63
CA ASP A 138 -13.46 2.79 6.77
C ASP A 138 -13.75 1.37 7.26
N THR A 139 -14.15 0.49 6.34
CA THR A 139 -14.52 -0.88 6.65
C THR A 139 -13.50 -1.89 6.11
N THR A 140 -12.92 -1.61 4.94
CA THR A 140 -12.12 -2.57 4.17
C THR A 140 -11.28 -1.83 3.14
N THR A 141 -10.03 -2.26 2.98
CA THR A 141 -9.16 -1.78 1.89
C THR A 141 -9.54 -2.46 0.58
N ARG A 142 -8.99 -1.97 -0.54
CA ARG A 142 -9.12 -2.62 -1.85
C ARG A 142 -7.75 -2.95 -2.41
N THR A 143 -7.68 -4.01 -3.19
CA THR A 143 -6.52 -4.29 -4.04
C THR A 143 -6.90 -4.13 -5.50
N ARG A 144 -5.94 -3.64 -6.29
CA ARG A 144 -6.02 -3.57 -7.75
C ARG A 144 -4.69 -3.97 -8.37
N VAL A 145 -4.69 -4.23 -9.69
CA VAL A 145 -3.46 -4.44 -10.44
C VAL A 145 -3.08 -3.11 -11.08
N GLY A 146 -2.06 -2.46 -10.51
CA GLY A 146 -1.45 -1.26 -11.07
C GLY A 146 -0.49 -1.61 -12.20
N TRP A 147 -0.31 -0.66 -13.12
CA TRP A 147 0.66 -0.79 -14.20
C TRP A 147 1.25 0.56 -14.62
N ARG A 148 2.48 0.50 -15.14
CA ARG A 148 3.20 1.64 -15.73
C ARG A 148 4.04 1.22 -16.92
N VAL A 149 3.97 1.98 -18.00
CA VAL A 149 4.96 1.90 -19.08
C VAL A 149 6.12 2.82 -18.72
N ARG A 150 7.30 2.25 -18.55
CA ARG A 150 8.52 2.92 -18.09
C ARG A 150 9.64 2.75 -19.12
N VAL A 151 10.72 3.50 -18.92
CA VAL A 151 11.95 3.38 -19.71
C VAL A 151 13.13 3.02 -18.83
N ALA A 152 14.01 2.16 -19.33
CA ALA A 152 15.26 1.76 -18.70
C ALA A 152 16.42 1.99 -19.68
N ALA A 153 17.56 2.46 -19.18
CA ALA A 153 18.74 2.64 -20.00
C ALA A 153 19.21 1.29 -20.53
N ALA A 154 19.70 1.27 -21.76
CA ALA A 154 20.22 0.06 -22.38
C ALA A 154 21.56 0.32 -23.07
N GLU A 155 22.50 -0.60 -22.90
CA GLU A 155 23.82 -0.52 -23.53
C GLU A 155 23.78 -0.85 -25.02
N THR A 156 22.79 -1.66 -25.42
CA THR A 156 22.55 -2.05 -26.82
C THR A 156 21.07 -1.86 -27.16
N PRO A 157 20.70 -1.72 -28.44
CA PRO A 157 19.30 -1.58 -28.87
C PRO A 157 18.57 -2.93 -28.86
N THR A 158 18.76 -3.72 -27.81
CA THR A 158 18.13 -5.02 -27.59
C THR A 158 17.60 -5.08 -26.16
N CYS A 159 16.52 -5.83 -25.93
CA CYS A 159 15.96 -5.98 -24.58
C CYS A 159 16.96 -6.63 -23.60
N GLY A 160 17.88 -7.46 -24.10
CA GLY A 160 18.93 -8.09 -23.29
C GLY A 160 20.03 -7.12 -22.82
N GLY A 161 20.14 -5.93 -23.43
CA GLY A 161 21.06 -4.88 -22.99
C GLY A 161 20.45 -3.91 -21.98
N ALA A 162 19.20 -4.11 -21.56
CA ALA A 162 18.52 -3.23 -20.62
C ALA A 162 19.02 -3.43 -19.19
N THR A 163 19.25 -2.33 -18.47
CA THR A 163 19.45 -2.34 -17.02
C THR A 163 18.13 -2.04 -16.35
N PHE A 164 17.42 -3.07 -15.91
CA PHE A 164 16.19 -2.89 -15.14
C PHE A 164 16.51 -2.43 -13.71
N PRO A 165 15.57 -1.74 -13.02
CA PRO A 165 15.69 -1.46 -11.60
C PRO A 165 16.02 -2.74 -10.83
N ALA A 166 16.85 -2.63 -9.80
CA ALA A 166 17.19 -3.77 -8.95
C ALA A 166 15.90 -4.42 -8.42
N ALA A 167 15.89 -5.75 -8.35
CA ALA A 167 14.79 -6.47 -7.73
C ALA A 167 14.56 -5.96 -6.29
N LEU A 168 13.32 -6.07 -5.83
CA LEU A 168 12.95 -5.76 -4.44
C LEU A 168 13.96 -6.41 -3.47
N SER A 169 14.40 -5.64 -2.47
CA SER A 169 15.35 -6.11 -1.48
C SER A 169 14.90 -7.44 -0.86
N THR A 170 15.78 -8.43 -0.85
CA THR A 170 15.58 -9.71 -0.14
C THR A 170 16.04 -9.64 1.31
N GLY A 171 16.41 -8.45 1.79
CA GLY A 171 16.79 -8.22 3.17
C GLY A 171 15.67 -8.65 4.12
N LEU A 172 16.03 -9.44 5.12
CA LEU A 172 15.12 -9.82 6.20
C LEU A 172 15.32 -8.82 7.35
N LEU A 173 14.22 -8.28 7.87
CA LEU A 173 14.22 -7.49 9.08
C LEU A 173 13.88 -8.40 10.26
N ASP A 174 14.75 -8.41 11.27
CA ASP A 174 14.45 -9.01 12.56
C ASP A 174 14.27 -7.90 13.59
N VAL A 175 13.23 -8.02 14.42
CA VAL A 175 12.88 -7.02 15.42
C VAL A 175 12.90 -7.70 16.78
N VAL A 176 13.96 -7.43 17.52
CA VAL A 176 14.09 -7.92 18.90
C VAL A 176 13.71 -6.80 19.86
N ARG A 177 12.71 -7.07 20.71
CA ARG A 177 12.41 -6.18 21.84
C ARG A 177 13.25 -6.58 23.05
N ASN A 178 14.09 -5.66 23.52
CA ASN A 178 14.87 -5.85 24.74
C ASN A 178 14.07 -5.35 25.96
N ALA A 179 13.26 -6.26 26.52
CA ALA A 179 12.40 -6.12 27.72
C ALA A 179 11.12 -5.26 27.59
N ALA A 180 10.04 -5.71 28.23
CA ALA A 180 8.83 -4.91 28.42
C ALA A 180 9.08 -3.83 29.50
N PRO A 181 8.50 -2.62 29.37
CA PRO A 181 8.48 -1.67 30.47
C PRO A 181 7.79 -2.33 31.67
N VAL A 182 8.52 -2.54 32.76
CA VAL A 182 7.94 -2.96 34.04
C VAL A 182 7.19 -1.77 34.59
N ASN A 183 5.88 -1.89 34.85
CA ASN A 183 5.14 -0.81 35.48
C ASN A 183 5.71 -0.59 36.89
N PRO A 184 6.25 0.61 37.22
CA PRO A 184 6.77 0.88 38.56
C PRO A 184 5.67 1.04 39.61
N ASP A 185 4.39 1.06 39.21
CA ASP A 185 3.24 1.13 40.11
C ASP A 185 2.89 -0.26 40.67
N PRO A 186 3.14 -0.53 41.97
CA PRO A 186 2.80 -1.79 42.61
C PRO A 186 1.28 -2.02 42.77
N CYS A 187 0.46 -1.01 42.47
CA CYS A 187 -1.00 -1.07 42.56
C CYS A 187 -1.68 -1.27 41.19
N ALA A 188 -0.91 -1.34 40.10
CA ALA A 188 -1.49 -1.62 38.79
C ALA A 188 -2.05 -3.05 38.77
N PRO A 189 -3.25 -3.27 38.20
CA PRO A 189 -3.81 -4.60 38.08
C PRO A 189 -2.82 -5.50 37.29
N PRO A 190 -2.68 -6.78 37.66
CA PRO A 190 -1.79 -7.73 36.99
C PRO A 190 -2.00 -7.84 35.46
N ASP A 191 -3.16 -7.39 35.00
CA ASP A 191 -3.62 -7.40 33.62
C ASP A 191 -3.99 -6.00 33.11
N ASP A 192 -3.31 -4.92 33.51
CA ASP A 192 -3.59 -3.59 32.93
C ASP A 192 -3.35 -3.65 31.41
N PRO A 193 -4.39 -3.54 30.56
CA PRO A 193 -4.25 -3.66 29.12
C PRO A 193 -3.41 -2.52 28.51
N ARG A 194 -3.09 -1.46 29.28
CA ARG A 194 -2.13 -0.41 28.87
C ARG A 194 -0.67 -0.81 29.05
N THR A 195 -0.41 -1.82 29.89
CA THR A 195 0.92 -2.40 30.13
C THR A 195 1.12 -3.68 29.32
N GLN A 196 0.01 -4.33 28.94
CA GLN A 196 0.03 -5.36 27.92
C GLN A 196 0.37 -4.69 26.58
N LEU A 197 1.31 -5.30 25.86
CA LEU A 197 1.60 -4.92 24.49
C LEU A 197 0.28 -4.99 23.71
N PRO A 198 -0.05 -4.01 22.86
CA PRO A 198 -1.14 -4.18 21.92
C PRO A 198 -0.88 -5.50 21.17
N ASP A 199 -1.86 -6.40 21.19
CA ASP A 199 -1.87 -7.61 20.39
C ASP A 199 -1.96 -7.19 18.91
N GLY A 200 -0.86 -6.70 18.35
CA GLY A 200 -0.87 -5.94 17.11
C GLY A 200 0.41 -6.13 16.30
N LEU A 201 0.24 -6.10 14.99
CA LEU A 201 1.33 -6.12 14.03
C LEU A 201 2.14 -4.82 14.17
N LEU A 202 3.46 -4.94 14.30
CA LEU A 202 4.35 -3.79 14.22
C LEU A 202 4.73 -3.58 12.76
N ARG A 203 4.25 -2.49 12.15
CA ARG A 203 4.75 -2.05 10.85
C ARG A 203 6.05 -1.30 11.05
N ILE A 204 7.07 -1.71 10.32
CA ILE A 204 8.30 -0.95 10.13
C ILE A 204 8.45 -0.70 8.64
N GLU A 205 8.63 0.57 8.29
CA GLU A 205 8.83 1.03 6.93
C GLU A 205 10.22 1.64 6.81
N VAL A 206 10.94 1.23 5.78
CA VAL A 206 12.23 1.84 5.44
C VAL A 206 11.91 3.11 4.64
N LEU A 207 12.21 4.26 5.23
CA LEU A 207 12.00 5.56 4.59
C LEU A 207 13.18 5.86 3.67
N ASP A 208 14.40 5.86 4.21
CA ASP A 208 15.61 5.99 3.42
C ASP A 208 16.48 4.74 3.58
N ALA A 209 16.91 4.18 2.44
CA ALA A 209 17.93 3.16 2.41
C ALA A 209 19.30 3.73 2.81
N GLY A 210 20.15 2.89 3.40
CA GLY A 210 21.48 3.30 3.81
C GLY A 210 22.19 2.26 4.66
N THR A 211 23.31 2.68 5.25
CA THR A 211 23.94 1.92 6.33
C THR A 211 23.10 2.00 7.59
N GLU A 212 23.40 1.18 8.59
CA GLU A 212 22.76 1.26 9.92
C GLU A 212 22.75 2.69 10.51
N ALA A 213 23.79 3.49 10.24
CA ALA A 213 23.91 4.85 10.74
C ALA A 213 23.10 5.90 9.96
N THR A 214 22.65 5.58 8.74
CA THR A 214 22.03 6.56 7.83
C THR A 214 20.63 6.16 7.37
N ALA A 215 20.24 4.89 7.55
CA ALA A 215 18.91 4.43 7.24
C ALA A 215 17.89 5.08 8.18
N ARG A 216 16.76 5.50 7.61
CA ARG A 216 15.63 6.05 8.39
C ARG A 216 14.47 5.07 8.33
N PHE A 217 13.82 4.86 9.47
CA PHE A 217 12.68 3.97 9.59
C PHE A 217 11.48 4.72 10.18
N GLY A 218 10.31 4.50 9.61
CA GLY A 218 9.02 4.82 10.21
C GLY A 218 8.44 3.56 10.86
N TRP A 219 7.70 3.69 11.94
CA TRP A 219 7.02 2.55 12.54
C TRP A 219 5.66 2.94 13.12
N SER A 220 4.74 1.97 13.16
CA SER A 220 3.39 2.16 13.68
C SER A 220 2.80 0.85 14.21
N TYR A 221 2.01 0.96 15.29
CA TYR A 221 1.17 -0.14 15.80
C TYR A 221 -0.20 -0.23 15.12
N ALA A 222 -0.61 0.82 14.41
CA ALA A 222 -1.83 0.82 13.63
C ALA A 222 -1.60 0.31 12.21
N ASN A 223 -0.40 -0.19 11.87
CA ASN A 223 -0.05 -0.70 10.53
C ASN A 223 -0.31 0.29 9.36
N GLY A 224 -0.53 1.57 9.66
CA GLY A 224 -1.00 2.58 8.72
C GLY A 224 -2.45 2.39 8.25
N SER A 225 -3.29 1.68 9.00
CA SER A 225 -4.75 1.66 8.87
C SER A 225 -5.39 3.00 9.20
N ASP A 226 -4.77 3.73 10.12
CA ASP A 226 -5.24 5.02 10.59
C ASP A 226 -4.90 6.10 9.56
N ALA A 227 -5.77 6.24 8.57
CA ALA A 227 -5.66 7.22 7.50
C ALA A 227 -6.83 8.19 7.51
N VAL A 228 -6.55 9.44 7.13
CA VAL A 228 -7.55 10.50 6.97
C VAL A 228 -7.30 11.26 5.69
N ALA A 229 -8.34 11.85 5.09
CA ALA A 229 -8.17 12.75 3.96
C ALA A 229 -7.27 13.93 4.35
N ALA A 230 -6.43 14.39 3.44
CA ALA A 230 -5.49 15.48 3.69
C ALA A 230 -5.49 16.48 2.53
N THR A 231 -5.40 17.76 2.86
CA THR A 231 -5.25 18.84 1.87
C THR A 231 -3.86 19.44 2.01
N VAL A 232 -3.08 19.43 0.92
CA VAL A 232 -1.74 20.00 0.87
C VAL A 232 -1.79 21.42 0.29
N ALA A 233 -1.21 22.39 1.00
CA ALA A 233 -1.08 23.78 0.58
C ALA A 233 0.36 24.26 0.78
N GLY A 234 1.18 24.19 -0.28
CA GLY A 234 2.61 24.50 -0.20
C GLY A 234 3.33 23.50 0.70
N THR A 235 3.90 23.98 1.81
CA THR A 235 4.58 23.15 2.81
C THR A 235 3.71 22.77 3.99
N ALA A 236 2.43 23.17 4.00
CA ALA A 236 1.48 22.87 5.05
C ALA A 236 0.49 21.78 4.61
N VAL A 237 0.07 20.96 5.56
CA VAL A 237 -0.94 19.92 5.36
C VAL A 237 -2.03 20.09 6.41
N THR A 238 -3.27 20.08 5.96
CA THR A 238 -4.45 20.07 6.83
C THR A 238 -5.07 18.68 6.75
N LEU A 239 -5.09 17.98 7.89
CA LEU A 239 -5.73 16.67 8.02
C LEU A 239 -7.23 16.85 8.29
N ALA A 240 -8.06 16.06 7.63
CA ALA A 240 -9.50 16.05 7.88
C ALA A 240 -9.80 15.52 9.30
N PRO A 241 -10.84 16.04 9.96
CA PRO A 241 -11.28 15.47 11.23
C PRO A 241 -11.65 13.99 11.07
N SER A 242 -11.30 13.17 12.07
CA SER A 242 -11.65 11.76 12.10
C SER A 242 -12.18 11.37 13.49
N ARG A 243 -13.13 10.43 13.50
CA ARG A 243 -13.58 9.78 14.75
C ARG A 243 -12.71 8.58 15.11
N SER A 244 -12.06 7.99 14.11
CA SER A 244 -11.26 6.77 14.26
C SER A 244 -9.80 7.09 14.60
N VAL A 245 -9.30 8.25 14.16
CA VAL A 245 -7.91 8.65 14.33
C VAL A 245 -7.82 9.93 15.15
N THR A 246 -6.99 9.91 16.19
CA THR A 246 -6.68 11.10 17.00
C THR A 246 -5.21 11.45 16.83
N PHE A 247 -4.94 12.68 16.41
CA PHE A 247 -3.59 13.22 16.33
C PHE A 247 -3.24 14.07 17.56
N GLN A 248 -1.96 14.14 17.88
CA GLN A 248 -1.37 15.02 18.88
C GLN A 248 -0.27 15.88 18.23
N PRO A 249 -0.02 17.09 18.73
CA PRO A 249 1.15 17.87 18.32
C PRO A 249 2.43 17.04 18.51
N GLY A 250 3.24 16.93 17.45
CA GLY A 250 4.45 16.11 17.41
C GLY A 250 4.30 14.77 16.67
N ASP A 251 3.07 14.32 16.40
CA ASP A 251 2.85 13.10 15.60
C ASP A 251 3.38 13.29 14.18
N LEU A 252 3.90 12.20 13.59
CA LEU A 252 4.31 12.16 12.19
C LEU A 252 3.14 11.64 11.33
N ALA A 253 2.83 12.36 10.26
CA ALA A 253 1.84 11.97 9.27
C ALA A 253 2.51 11.87 7.89
N GLU A 254 2.29 10.75 7.21
CA GLU A 254 2.68 10.57 5.82
C GLU A 254 1.52 11.00 4.92
N VAL A 255 1.78 11.86 3.93
CA VAL A 255 0.79 12.17 2.91
C VAL A 255 0.97 11.25 1.72
N SER A 256 0.01 10.35 1.53
CA SER A 256 -0.08 9.50 0.34
C SER A 256 -1.13 10.04 -0.63
N THR A 257 -0.94 9.77 -1.92
CA THR A 257 -1.93 10.05 -2.97
C THR A 257 -2.10 8.81 -3.84
N LEU A 258 -3.25 8.69 -4.53
CA LEU A 258 -3.45 7.61 -5.51
C LEU A 258 -2.34 7.60 -6.56
N ALA A 259 -1.96 8.77 -7.07
CA ALA A 259 -0.91 8.88 -8.07
C ALA A 259 0.44 8.32 -7.57
N ARG A 260 0.77 8.54 -6.28
CA ARG A 260 1.97 7.97 -5.65
C ARG A 260 1.92 6.43 -5.65
N ARG A 261 0.77 5.85 -5.28
CA ARG A 261 0.58 4.39 -5.22
C ARG A 261 0.71 3.77 -6.60
N GLU A 262 0.16 4.42 -7.61
CA GLU A 262 0.26 3.98 -8.99
C GLU A 262 1.68 4.07 -9.58
N ASP A 263 2.57 4.89 -9.02
CA ASP A 263 3.97 4.93 -9.43
C ASP A 263 4.90 4.14 -8.47
N ARG A 264 4.32 3.47 -7.47
CA ARG A 264 5.04 2.72 -6.41
C ARG A 264 6.15 3.52 -5.73
N VAL A 265 5.94 4.82 -5.52
CA VAL A 265 6.91 5.63 -4.78
C VAL A 265 6.92 5.16 -3.33
N ASP A 266 8.11 4.81 -2.82
CA ASP A 266 8.30 4.09 -1.55
C ASP A 266 7.54 4.71 -0.38
N HIS A 267 7.69 6.02 -0.14
CA HIS A 267 6.94 6.77 0.88
C HIS A 267 6.51 8.15 0.37
N GLY A 268 5.43 8.67 0.92
CA GLY A 268 5.01 10.06 0.74
C GLY A 268 5.86 11.04 1.55
N PRO A 269 5.73 12.35 1.31
CA PRO A 269 6.31 13.35 2.20
C PRO A 269 5.76 13.21 3.63
N LEU A 270 6.66 13.29 4.60
CA LEU A 270 6.36 13.22 6.03
C LEU A 270 6.21 14.63 6.60
N PHE A 271 5.18 14.82 7.42
CA PHE A 271 4.88 16.07 8.10
C PHE A 271 4.74 15.82 9.60
N THR A 272 5.13 16.81 10.40
CA THR A 272 4.85 16.81 11.84
C THR A 272 3.59 17.61 12.12
N VAL A 273 2.67 17.02 12.88
CA VAL A 273 1.45 17.69 13.33
C VAL A 273 1.84 18.84 14.26
N ALA A 274 1.61 20.07 13.81
CA ALA A 274 1.97 21.27 14.58
C ALA A 274 0.88 21.66 15.59
N THR A 275 -0.38 21.60 15.17
CA THR A 275 -1.54 21.99 15.99
C THR A 275 -2.71 21.06 15.73
N VAL A 276 -3.52 20.83 16.76
CA VAL A 276 -4.76 20.05 16.68
C VAL A 276 -5.89 20.91 17.20
N THR A 277 -6.87 21.20 16.35
CA THR A 277 -8.04 21.99 16.72
C THR A 277 -9.20 21.04 17.02
N PRO A 278 -9.73 20.99 18.25
CA PRO A 278 -10.91 20.20 18.54
C PRO A 278 -12.09 20.72 17.73
N GLN A 279 -12.80 19.82 17.03
CA GLN A 279 -14.02 20.19 16.33
C GLN A 279 -15.13 20.48 17.35
N ALA A 280 -15.86 21.58 17.16
CA ALA A 280 -17.01 21.92 18.02
C ALA A 280 -18.05 20.79 17.95
N GLY A 281 -18.25 20.08 19.06
CA GLY A 281 -19.16 18.93 19.17
C GLY A 281 -18.53 17.64 19.71
N ALA A 282 -17.20 17.53 19.76
CA ALA A 282 -16.52 16.41 20.40
C ALA A 282 -16.43 16.63 21.92
N THR A 283 -17.25 15.93 22.70
CA THR A 283 -17.11 15.89 24.16
C THR A 283 -15.92 15.00 24.53
N SER A 284 -14.76 15.60 24.78
CA SER A 284 -13.68 14.90 25.49
C SER A 284 -13.97 14.92 26.99
N SER A 285 -14.77 13.97 27.48
CA SER A 285 -14.89 13.79 28.92
C SER A 285 -13.68 13.01 29.45
N ARG A 286 -12.63 13.74 29.85
CA ARG A 286 -11.64 13.21 30.81
C ARG A 286 -12.31 13.27 32.19
N SER A 287 -13.05 12.23 32.55
CA SER A 287 -13.49 12.06 33.94
C SER A 287 -12.26 11.67 34.78
N VAL A 288 -11.68 12.65 35.46
CA VAL A 288 -10.77 12.39 36.57
C VAL A 288 -11.65 11.91 37.74
N PRO A 289 -11.42 10.74 38.34
CA PRO A 289 -12.13 10.40 39.57
C PRO A 289 -11.65 11.36 40.66
N ARG A 290 -12.56 12.24 41.12
CA ARG A 290 -12.37 12.95 42.40
C ARG A 290 -12.44 11.89 43.50
N ALA A 291 -11.30 11.57 44.09
CA ALA A 291 -11.27 10.98 45.42
C ALA A 291 -11.95 11.95 46.40
N ARG A 292 -12.91 11.44 47.16
CA ARG A 292 -13.27 12.02 48.46
C ARG A 292 -12.31 11.49 49.51
#